data_AF-A0A7Z7P4X1-F1
#
_entry.id   AF-A0A7Z7P4X1-F1
#
_cell.length_a   1.000
_cell.length_b   1.000
_cell.length_c   1.000
_cell.angle_alpha   90.00
_cell.angle_beta   90.00
_cell.angle_gamma   90.00
#
_symmetry.space_group_name_H-M   'P 1'
#
loop_
_entity.id
_entity.type
_entity.pdbx_description
1 polymer ?
#
loop_
_entity_poly.entity_id
_entity_poly.type
_entity_poly.pdbx_seq_one_letter_code
_entity_poly.pdbx_strand_id
1 'polypeptide(L)'
;MISQVKDNDLRQEAYKAGIEFFINKPINIIEVKSVVKRVTDTIEMQKKLNTIQNLLENTPSYQKPITTSNLTKIRSILSYLGITSETAYTDILNICELLLKQELNFAQFDFQKELSIDEHQQKIILQRIRRAVKKAMINMAHLYIDDFENELTLQYANALFGFQNIHNEAQLIQGKSMYGGKISLKRFFDELILQSKTF
;
A
#
# COMPACT_ATOMS: atom_id res chain seq x y z
N MET A 1 10.71 43.41 -22.05
CA MET A 1 11.56 44.18 -21.11
C MET A 1 10.66 45.16 -20.38
N ILE A 2 10.53 45.06 -19.06
CA ILE A 2 9.68 45.96 -18.28
C ILE A 2 10.53 47.17 -17.87
N SER A 3 10.15 48.34 -18.38
CA SER A 3 10.87 49.62 -18.25
C SER A 3 10.72 50.26 -16.85
N GLN A 4 9.83 49.74 -16.00
CA GLN A 4 9.48 50.32 -14.69
C GLN A 4 9.67 49.34 -13.53
N VAL A 5 10.93 49.01 -13.22
CA VAL A 5 11.30 48.08 -12.12
C VAL A 5 11.08 48.67 -10.72
N LYS A 6 10.58 49.91 -10.61
CA LYS A 6 10.34 50.61 -9.32
C LYS A 6 8.89 50.56 -8.86
N ASP A 7 7.99 50.00 -9.64
CA ASP A 7 6.58 49.89 -9.27
C ASP A 7 6.38 48.68 -8.34
N ASN A 8 5.98 48.95 -7.10
CA ASN A 8 5.77 47.90 -6.09
C ASN A 8 4.60 46.99 -6.48
N ASP A 9 3.59 47.52 -7.16
CA ASP A 9 2.42 46.74 -7.59
C ASP A 9 2.83 45.72 -8.66
N LEU A 10 3.67 46.13 -9.62
CA LEU A 10 4.21 45.25 -10.65
C LEU A 10 5.11 44.15 -10.08
N ARG A 11 5.89 44.46 -9.03
CA ARG A 11 6.68 43.44 -8.33
C ARG A 11 5.79 42.44 -7.62
N GLN A 12 4.72 42.92 -6.98
CA GLN A 12 3.77 42.07 -6.28
C GLN A 12 3.03 41.13 -7.25
N GLU A 13 2.61 41.62 -8.41
CA GLU A 13 2.01 40.78 -9.46
C GLU A 13 2.98 39.73 -9.98
N ALA A 14 4.24 40.09 -10.19
CA ALA A 14 5.24 39.14 -10.64
C ALA A 14 5.56 38.05 -9.61
N TYR A 15 5.61 38.39 -8.31
CA TYR A 15 5.72 37.37 -7.26
C TYR A 15 4.50 36.45 -7.26
N LYS A 16 3.28 36.98 -7.46
CA LYS A 16 2.07 36.15 -7.63
C LYS A 16 2.13 35.25 -8.87
N ALA A 17 2.83 35.69 -9.92
CA ALA A 17 3.08 34.91 -11.13
C ALA A 17 4.25 33.92 -11.01
N GLY A 18 4.92 33.82 -9.85
CA GLY A 18 5.98 32.85 -9.59
C GLY A 18 7.40 33.32 -9.94
N ILE A 19 7.62 34.62 -10.18
CA ILE A 19 8.98 35.16 -10.35
C ILE A 19 9.66 35.28 -8.99
N GLU A 20 10.80 34.60 -8.78
CA GLU A 20 11.52 34.61 -7.50
C GLU A 20 12.53 35.76 -7.35
N PHE A 21 13.13 36.21 -8.45
CA PHE A 21 14.24 37.18 -8.42
C PHE A 21 13.95 38.42 -9.26
N PHE A 22 14.28 39.58 -8.69
CA PHE A 22 14.26 40.88 -9.36
C PHE A 22 15.63 41.54 -9.19
N ILE A 23 16.21 42.03 -10.29
CA ILE A 23 17.46 42.81 -10.25
C ILE A 23 17.09 44.27 -10.46
N ASN A 24 17.40 45.10 -9.46
CA ASN A 24 17.10 46.51 -9.52
C ASN A 24 18.11 47.28 -10.37
N LYS A 25 17.64 48.37 -10.98
CA LYS A 25 18.52 49.34 -11.65
C LYS A 25 18.94 50.46 -10.67
N PRO A 26 20.17 50.99 -10.77
CA PRO A 26 21.23 50.58 -11.68
C PRO A 26 21.77 49.18 -11.36
N ILE A 27 22.12 48.41 -12.40
CA ILE A 27 22.45 46.98 -12.27
C ILE A 27 23.66 46.81 -11.34
N ASN A 28 23.48 46.05 -10.27
CA ASN A 28 24.55 45.69 -9.36
C ASN A 28 25.17 44.34 -9.75
N ILE A 29 26.46 44.34 -10.12
CA ILE A 29 27.18 43.14 -10.56
C ILE A 29 27.23 42.06 -9.45
N ILE A 30 27.30 42.46 -8.18
CA ILE A 30 27.32 41.53 -7.04
C ILE A 30 25.98 40.83 -6.90
N GLU A 31 24.87 41.58 -7.04
CA GLU A 31 23.50 41.05 -7.01
C GLU A 31 23.28 40.06 -8.16
N VAL A 32 23.64 40.46 -9.38
CA VAL A 32 23.55 39.59 -10.57
C VAL A 32 24.31 38.28 -10.35
N LYS A 33 25.56 38.35 -9.85
CA LYS A 33 26.37 37.15 -9.60
C LYS A 33 25.73 36.24 -8.54
N SER A 34 25.14 36.81 -7.50
CA SER A 34 24.44 36.06 -6.45
C SER A 34 23.19 35.37 -6.99
N VAL A 35 22.37 36.09 -7.77
CA VAL A 35 21.14 35.53 -8.39
C VAL A 35 21.50 34.40 -9.35
N VAL A 36 22.47 34.60 -10.25
CA VAL A 36 22.91 33.57 -11.21
C VAL A 36 23.45 32.34 -10.49
N LYS A 37 24.24 32.53 -9.43
CA LYS A 37 24.73 31.40 -8.61
C LYS A 37 23.57 30.61 -7.99
N ARG A 38 22.61 31.28 -7.36
CA ARG A 38 21.44 30.62 -6.75
C ARG A 38 20.62 29.85 -7.78
N VAL A 39 20.37 30.42 -8.96
CA VAL A 39 19.67 29.73 -10.05
C VAL A 39 20.46 28.49 -10.50
N THR A 40 21.78 28.59 -10.59
CA THR A 40 22.65 27.46 -10.96
C THR A 40 22.57 26.34 -9.93
N ASP A 41 22.67 26.68 -8.65
CA ASP A 41 22.59 25.73 -7.53
C ASP A 41 21.21 25.03 -7.51
N THR A 42 20.12 25.76 -7.76
CA THR A 42 18.75 25.19 -7.87
C THR A 42 18.64 24.20 -9.03
N ILE A 43 19.17 24.54 -10.21
CA ILE A 43 19.18 23.65 -11.38
C ILE A 43 20.00 22.39 -11.07
N GLU A 44 21.15 22.53 -10.42
CA GLU A 44 21.99 21.38 -10.05
C GLU A 44 21.30 20.49 -9.01
N MET A 45 20.62 21.07 -8.04
CA MET A 45 19.82 20.35 -7.05
C MET A 45 18.67 19.58 -7.72
N GLN A 46 17.94 20.21 -8.64
CA GLN A 46 16.89 19.53 -9.41
C GLN A 46 17.46 18.36 -10.22
N LYS A 47 18.62 18.52 -10.86
CA LYS A 47 19.30 17.42 -11.57
C LYS A 47 19.70 16.29 -10.63
N LYS A 48 20.21 16.60 -9.43
CA LYS A 48 20.56 15.60 -8.41
C LYS A 48 19.32 14.86 -7.93
N LEU A 49 18.22 15.55 -7.65
CA LEU A 49 16.96 14.94 -7.25
C LEU A 49 16.37 14.07 -8.36
N ASN A 50 16.36 14.54 -9.61
CA ASN A 50 15.95 13.72 -10.76
C ASN A 50 16.86 12.49 -10.92
N THR A 51 18.15 12.62 -10.62
CA THR A 51 19.08 11.48 -10.61
C THR A 51 18.72 10.48 -9.51
N ILE A 52 18.40 10.95 -8.30
CA ILE A 52 17.95 10.10 -7.19
C ILE A 52 16.63 9.41 -7.54
N GLN A 53 15.66 10.15 -8.09
CA GLN A 53 14.40 9.59 -8.59
C GLN A 53 14.68 8.52 -9.64
N ASN A 54 15.52 8.83 -10.64
CA ASN A 54 15.93 7.86 -11.65
C ASN A 54 16.66 6.67 -11.04
N LEU A 55 17.48 6.81 -10.00
CA LEU A 55 18.15 5.67 -9.35
C LEU A 55 17.17 4.81 -8.56
N LEU A 56 16.14 5.42 -7.97
CA LEU A 56 15.06 4.72 -7.29
C LEU A 56 14.17 3.99 -8.30
N GLU A 57 13.87 4.61 -9.44
CA GLU A 57 13.13 4.05 -10.58
C GLU A 57 13.97 3.04 -11.40
N ASN A 58 15.30 3.17 -11.43
CA ASN A 58 16.25 2.26 -12.10
C ASN A 58 16.87 1.21 -11.16
N THR A 59 16.39 1.08 -9.92
CA THR A 59 16.28 -0.30 -9.41
C THR A 59 15.44 -1.04 -10.44
N PRO A 60 15.81 -2.22 -10.94
CA PRO A 60 15.10 -2.81 -12.08
C PRO A 60 13.65 -3.14 -11.68
N SER A 61 12.78 -2.14 -11.77
CA SER A 61 11.41 -2.33 -12.15
C SER A 61 11.50 -2.78 -13.61
N TYR A 62 11.69 -4.09 -13.78
CA TYR A 62 10.78 -4.77 -14.69
C TYR A 62 9.43 -4.08 -14.52
N GLN A 63 8.85 -3.56 -15.60
CA GLN A 63 7.45 -3.23 -15.64
C GLN A 63 6.72 -4.50 -15.23
N LYS A 64 6.57 -4.61 -13.92
CA LYS A 64 6.09 -5.77 -13.23
C LYS A 64 4.62 -5.70 -13.60
N PRO A 65 4.07 -6.67 -14.36
CA PRO A 65 2.67 -6.60 -14.78
C PRO A 65 1.84 -6.29 -13.53
N ILE A 66 0.81 -5.44 -13.62
CA ILE A 66 0.05 -4.91 -12.47
C ILE A 66 -0.27 -6.00 -11.41
N THR A 67 -0.46 -7.25 -11.87
CA THR A 67 -0.55 -8.49 -11.07
C THR A 67 0.60 -8.73 -10.09
N THR A 68 1.86 -8.49 -10.47
CA THR A 68 3.05 -8.68 -9.64
C THR A 68 3.23 -7.61 -8.56
N SER A 69 2.77 -6.37 -8.78
CA SER A 69 2.72 -5.35 -7.71
C SER A 69 1.70 -5.75 -6.65
N ASN A 70 0.48 -6.09 -7.09
CA ASN A 70 -0.60 -6.55 -6.21
C ASN A 70 -0.19 -7.82 -5.45
N LEU A 71 0.42 -8.81 -6.11
CA LEU A 71 0.93 -10.02 -5.43
C LEU A 71 2.02 -9.72 -4.39
N THR A 72 2.87 -8.70 -4.62
CA THR A 72 3.88 -8.29 -3.64
C THR A 72 3.23 -7.69 -2.40
N LYS A 73 2.18 -6.87 -2.58
CA LYS A 73 1.36 -6.35 -1.48
C LYS A 73 0.65 -7.46 -0.73
N ILE A 74 0.04 -8.41 -1.43
CA ILE A 74 -0.60 -9.59 -0.82
C ILE A 74 0.39 -10.35 0.03
N ARG A 75 1.60 -10.64 -0.47
CA ARG A 75 2.65 -11.31 0.31
C ARG A 75 3.00 -10.52 1.58
N SER A 76 3.06 -9.19 1.49
CA SER A 76 3.35 -8.31 2.63
C SER A 76 2.23 -8.38 3.68
N ILE A 77 0.97 -8.34 3.25
CA ILE A 77 -0.20 -8.49 4.13
C ILE A 77 -0.20 -9.88 4.79
N LEU A 78 0.01 -10.95 4.01
CA LEU A 78 0.08 -12.32 4.55
C LEU A 78 1.25 -12.51 5.53
N SER A 79 2.37 -11.82 5.32
CA SER A 79 3.48 -11.76 6.26
C SER A 79 3.10 -11.04 7.55
N TYR A 80 2.44 -9.90 7.45
CA TYR A 80 1.93 -9.16 8.61
C TYR A 80 0.97 -9.99 9.45
N LEU A 81 0.10 -10.77 8.80
CA LEU A 81 -0.83 -11.70 9.45
C LEU A 81 -0.14 -12.94 10.06
N GLY A 82 1.14 -13.16 9.79
CA GLY A 82 1.91 -14.28 10.33
C GLY A 82 1.52 -15.65 9.76
N ILE A 83 1.12 -15.72 8.47
CA ILE A 83 0.72 -16.99 7.83
C ILE A 83 1.66 -17.46 6.70
N THR A 84 2.81 -16.81 6.54
CA THR A 84 3.83 -17.19 5.55
C THR A 84 4.46 -18.57 5.81
N SER A 85 4.47 -19.02 7.06
CA SER A 85 4.96 -20.34 7.46
C SER A 85 3.91 -21.46 7.39
N GLU A 86 2.66 -21.14 7.03
CA GLU A 86 1.60 -22.13 6.96
C GLU A 86 1.64 -22.89 5.63
N THR A 87 1.34 -24.20 5.67
CA THR A 87 1.22 -25.03 4.46
C THR A 87 0.15 -24.53 3.48
N ALA A 88 -0.80 -23.72 3.95
CA ALA A 88 -1.84 -23.09 3.13
C ALA A 88 -1.35 -21.86 2.35
N TYR A 89 -0.17 -21.33 2.66
CA TYR A 89 0.32 -20.06 2.10
C TYR A 89 0.37 -20.10 0.56
N THR A 90 0.87 -21.20 -0.01
CA THR A 90 0.93 -21.39 -1.45
C THR A 90 -0.45 -21.46 -2.08
N ASP A 91 -1.42 -22.12 -1.43
CA ASP A 91 -2.80 -22.19 -1.94
C ASP A 91 -3.45 -20.81 -1.96
N ILE A 92 -3.28 -20.04 -0.87
CA ILE A 92 -3.83 -18.68 -0.76
C ILE A 92 -3.26 -17.80 -1.86
N LEU A 93 -1.94 -17.85 -2.09
CA LEU A 93 -1.30 -17.08 -3.15
C LEU A 93 -1.78 -17.48 -4.54
N ASN A 94 -1.89 -18.79 -4.83
CA ASN A 94 -2.35 -19.27 -6.13
C ASN A 94 -3.78 -18.82 -6.42
N ILE A 95 -4.68 -18.92 -5.43
CA ILE A 95 -6.06 -18.42 -5.54
C ILE A 95 -6.05 -16.91 -5.78
N CYS A 96 -5.27 -16.14 -5.02
CA CYS A 96 -5.19 -14.68 -5.21
C CYS A 96 -4.66 -14.30 -6.59
N GLU A 97 -3.67 -15.02 -7.10
CA GLU A 97 -3.12 -14.78 -8.44
C GLU A 97 -4.18 -15.00 -9.52
N LEU A 98 -4.98 -16.06 -9.41
CA LEU A 98 -6.06 -16.35 -10.36
C LEU A 98 -7.19 -15.31 -10.26
N LEU A 99 -7.61 -14.94 -9.05
CA LEU A 99 -8.60 -13.89 -8.83
C LEU A 99 -8.16 -12.55 -9.44
N LEU A 100 -6.88 -12.20 -9.31
CA LEU A 100 -6.33 -10.99 -9.92
C LEU A 100 -6.26 -11.06 -11.44
N LYS A 101 -5.84 -12.19 -12.01
CA LYS A 101 -5.71 -12.37 -13.46
C LYS A 101 -7.06 -12.32 -14.18
N GLN A 102 -8.11 -12.83 -13.54
CA GLN A 102 -9.43 -12.96 -14.13
C GLN A 102 -10.42 -11.88 -13.66
N GLU A 103 -9.97 -11.00 -12.76
CA GLU A 103 -10.79 -9.96 -12.13
C GLU A 103 -12.08 -10.50 -11.48
N LEU A 104 -11.97 -11.69 -10.88
CA LEU A 104 -13.08 -12.39 -10.22
C LEU A 104 -13.13 -12.09 -8.72
N ASN A 105 -14.32 -12.19 -8.15
CA ASN A 105 -14.51 -12.32 -6.71
C ASN A 105 -14.42 -13.79 -6.29
N PHE A 106 -14.12 -14.06 -5.02
CA PHE A 106 -13.98 -15.42 -4.49
C PHE A 106 -15.24 -16.28 -4.66
N ALA A 107 -16.43 -15.67 -4.63
CA ALA A 107 -17.70 -16.38 -4.85
C ALA A 107 -17.89 -16.86 -6.30
N GLN A 108 -17.19 -16.24 -7.26
CA GLN A 108 -17.23 -16.62 -8.68
C GLN A 108 -16.10 -17.59 -9.04
N PHE A 109 -15.22 -17.90 -8.08
CA PHE A 109 -14.07 -18.75 -8.31
C PHE A 109 -14.48 -20.22 -8.41
N ASP A 110 -14.32 -20.78 -9.61
CA ASP A 110 -14.56 -22.19 -9.87
C ASP A 110 -13.29 -23.01 -9.64
N PHE A 111 -13.20 -23.65 -8.48
CA PHE A 111 -12.04 -24.46 -8.09
C PHE A 111 -11.76 -25.60 -9.07
N GLN A 112 -12.80 -26.22 -9.63
CA GLN A 112 -12.62 -27.35 -10.53
C GLN A 112 -12.06 -26.89 -11.87
N LYS A 113 -12.59 -25.79 -12.42
CA LYS A 113 -12.12 -25.22 -13.68
C LYS A 113 -10.72 -24.61 -13.56
N GLU A 114 -10.45 -23.90 -12.48
CA GLU A 114 -9.24 -23.08 -12.35
C GLU A 114 -8.04 -23.84 -11.79
N LEU A 115 -8.28 -24.90 -10.99
CA LEU A 115 -7.21 -25.71 -10.38
C LEU A 115 -7.20 -27.17 -10.83
N SER A 116 -8.15 -27.59 -11.70
CA SER A 116 -8.30 -28.99 -12.13
C SER A 116 -8.42 -29.99 -10.96
N ILE A 117 -9.04 -29.57 -9.84
CA ILE A 117 -9.21 -30.40 -8.65
C ILE A 117 -10.65 -30.90 -8.51
N ASP A 118 -10.80 -32.06 -7.88
CA ASP A 118 -12.12 -32.59 -7.53
C ASP A 118 -12.71 -31.92 -6.26
N GLU A 119 -13.98 -32.19 -5.99
CA GLU A 119 -14.69 -31.62 -4.82
C GLU A 119 -14.04 -32.03 -3.48
N HIS A 120 -13.45 -33.23 -3.42
CA HIS A 120 -12.81 -33.73 -2.21
C HIS A 120 -11.53 -32.95 -1.90
N GLN A 121 -10.67 -32.76 -2.89
CA GLN A 121 -9.46 -31.96 -2.83
C GLN A 121 -9.77 -30.49 -2.52
N GLN A 122 -10.80 -29.93 -3.16
CA GLN A 122 -11.27 -28.58 -2.87
C GLN A 122 -11.63 -28.42 -1.38
N LYS A 123 -12.37 -29.38 -0.80
CA LYS A 123 -12.73 -29.36 0.62
C LYS A 123 -11.51 -29.39 1.53
N ILE A 124 -10.50 -30.21 1.19
CA ILE A 124 -9.24 -30.31 1.94
C ILE A 124 -8.47 -28.98 1.90
N ILE A 125 -8.30 -28.40 0.71
CA ILE A 125 -7.60 -27.11 0.51
C ILE A 125 -8.33 -26.01 1.27
N LEU A 126 -9.65 -25.87 1.10
CA LEU A 126 -10.43 -24.87 1.81
C LEU A 126 -10.33 -25.02 3.33
N GLN A 127 -10.32 -26.26 3.85
CA GLN A 127 -10.16 -26.48 5.28
C GLN A 127 -8.76 -26.14 5.78
N ARG A 128 -7.72 -26.42 4.99
CA ARG A 128 -6.34 -26.00 5.27
C ARG A 128 -6.23 -24.47 5.29
N ILE A 129 -6.81 -23.79 4.31
CA ILE A 129 -6.88 -22.33 4.27
C ILE A 129 -7.64 -21.78 5.48
N ARG A 130 -8.81 -22.33 5.85
CA ARG A 130 -9.56 -21.90 7.05
C ARG A 130 -8.70 -21.95 8.32
N ARG A 131 -7.90 -23.00 8.49
CA ARG A 131 -6.99 -23.13 9.64
C ARG A 131 -5.91 -22.06 9.65
N ALA A 132 -5.29 -21.79 8.51
CA ALA A 132 -4.30 -20.71 8.39
C ALA A 132 -4.92 -19.33 8.66
N VAL A 133 -6.08 -19.04 8.06
CA VAL A 133 -6.81 -17.78 8.28
C VAL A 133 -7.27 -17.64 9.73
N LYS A 134 -7.53 -18.74 10.44
CA LYS A 134 -7.82 -18.72 11.89
C LYS A 134 -6.61 -18.31 12.70
N LYS A 135 -5.43 -18.84 12.38
CA LYS A 135 -4.18 -18.38 12.97
C LYS A 135 -3.93 -16.90 12.71
N ALA A 136 -4.15 -16.42 11.49
CA ALA A 136 -4.06 -15.00 11.17
C ALA A 136 -4.99 -14.15 12.06
N MET A 137 -6.24 -14.57 12.25
CA MET A 137 -7.20 -13.89 13.14
C MET A 137 -6.71 -13.87 14.59
N ILE A 138 -6.17 -14.97 15.10
CA ILE A 138 -5.63 -15.07 16.47
C ILE A 138 -4.43 -14.13 16.63
N ASN A 139 -3.48 -14.15 15.69
CA ASN A 139 -2.33 -13.24 15.68
C ASN A 139 -2.79 -11.78 15.65
N MET A 140 -3.77 -11.46 14.81
CA MET A 140 -4.32 -10.11 14.70
C MET A 140 -5.06 -9.68 15.97
N ALA A 141 -5.74 -10.61 16.65
CA ALA A 141 -6.36 -10.35 17.94
C ALA A 141 -5.34 -10.10 19.06
N HIS A 142 -4.21 -10.82 19.07
CA HIS A 142 -3.09 -10.50 19.97
C HIS A 142 -2.54 -9.10 19.71
N LEU A 143 -2.23 -8.77 18.46
CA LEU A 143 -1.76 -7.43 18.08
C LEU A 143 -2.76 -6.34 18.47
N TYR A 144 -4.06 -6.58 18.29
CA TYR A 144 -5.13 -5.66 18.70
C TYR A 144 -5.21 -5.50 20.24
N ILE A 145 -4.93 -6.54 21.02
CA ILE A 145 -4.88 -6.45 22.48
C ILE A 145 -3.66 -5.65 22.94
N ASP A 146 -2.52 -5.91 22.33
CA ASP A 146 -1.24 -5.32 22.73
C ASP A 146 -1.13 -3.85 22.30
N ASP A 147 -1.70 -3.49 21.13
CA ASP A 147 -1.67 -2.14 20.56
C ASP A 147 -2.95 -1.84 19.75
N PHE A 148 -4.01 -1.43 20.46
CA PHE A 148 -5.32 -1.14 19.85
C PHE A 148 -5.35 0.17 19.05
N GLU A 149 -4.33 1.03 19.18
CA GLU A 149 -4.23 2.32 18.47
C GLU A 149 -3.52 2.16 17.11
N ASN A 150 -2.93 1.00 16.85
CA ASN A 150 -2.26 0.72 15.58
C ASN A 150 -3.24 0.76 14.40
N GLU A 151 -3.16 1.83 13.61
CA GLU A 151 -4.05 2.07 12.46
C GLU A 151 -4.02 0.91 11.45
N LEU A 152 -2.85 0.33 11.21
CA LEU A 152 -2.68 -0.75 10.23
C LEU A 152 -3.30 -2.06 10.73
N THR A 153 -3.15 -2.37 12.01
CA THR A 153 -3.89 -3.46 12.67
C THR A 153 -5.38 -3.24 12.57
N LEU A 154 -5.89 -2.07 12.92
CA LEU A 154 -7.33 -1.77 12.86
C LEU A 154 -7.88 -1.87 11.44
N GLN A 155 -7.13 -1.36 10.45
CA GLN A 155 -7.47 -1.44 9.04
C GLN A 155 -7.62 -2.89 8.58
N TYR A 156 -6.59 -3.73 8.78
CA TYR A 156 -6.63 -5.11 8.33
C TYR A 156 -7.57 -5.99 9.16
N ALA A 157 -7.65 -5.76 10.48
CA ALA A 157 -8.63 -6.40 11.35
C ALA A 157 -10.06 -6.16 10.85
N ASN A 158 -10.39 -4.90 10.57
CA ASN A 158 -11.70 -4.55 10.08
C ASN A 158 -11.94 -5.07 8.65
N ALA A 159 -11.03 -4.82 7.71
CA ALA A 159 -11.21 -5.25 6.33
C ALA A 159 -11.35 -6.78 6.24
N LEU A 160 -10.32 -7.52 6.65
CA LEU A 160 -10.21 -8.96 6.37
C LEU A 160 -11.14 -9.82 7.23
N PHE A 161 -11.37 -9.43 8.48
CA PHE A 161 -12.09 -10.26 9.46
C PHE A 161 -13.39 -9.62 9.96
N GLY A 162 -13.49 -8.29 9.91
CA GLY A 162 -14.54 -7.53 10.55
C GLY A 162 -14.24 -7.31 12.03
N PHE A 163 -14.41 -6.06 12.48
CA PHE A 163 -14.07 -5.64 13.83
C PHE A 163 -14.67 -6.54 14.91
N GLN A 164 -15.94 -6.92 14.78
CA GLN A 164 -16.62 -7.79 15.75
C GLN A 164 -15.94 -9.15 15.91
N ASN A 165 -15.44 -9.75 14.82
CA ASN A 165 -14.81 -11.07 14.90
C ASN A 165 -13.45 -10.99 15.61
N ILE A 166 -12.68 -9.95 15.34
CA ILE A 166 -11.40 -9.71 16.03
C ILE A 166 -11.64 -9.40 17.51
N HIS A 167 -12.63 -8.57 17.81
CA HIS A 167 -13.02 -8.27 19.19
C HIS A 167 -13.46 -9.53 19.95
N ASN A 168 -14.30 -10.38 19.35
CA ASN A 168 -14.72 -11.65 19.95
C ASN A 168 -13.53 -12.60 20.16
N GLU A 169 -12.59 -12.65 19.22
CA GLU A 169 -11.38 -13.45 19.38
C GLU A 169 -10.49 -12.92 20.50
N ALA A 170 -10.36 -11.61 20.62
CA ALA A 170 -9.62 -10.97 21.71
C ALA A 170 -10.26 -11.26 23.07
N GLN A 171 -11.60 -11.25 23.17
CA GLN A 171 -12.30 -11.64 24.39
C GLN A 171 -12.07 -13.12 24.76
N LEU A 172 -12.04 -14.02 23.76
CA LEU A 172 -11.71 -15.43 23.97
C LEU A 172 -10.27 -15.58 24.51
N ILE A 173 -9.30 -14.91 23.90
CA ILE A 173 -7.89 -14.93 24.33
C ILE A 173 -7.75 -14.42 25.77
N GLN A 174 -8.51 -13.39 26.14
CA GLN A 174 -8.53 -12.83 27.50
C GLN A 174 -9.35 -13.65 28.51
N GLY A 175 -9.97 -14.76 28.11
CA GLY A 175 -10.82 -15.59 28.98
C GLY A 175 -12.17 -14.96 29.35
N LYS A 176 -12.59 -13.90 28.65
CA LYS A 176 -13.87 -13.18 28.88
C LYS A 176 -15.05 -13.79 28.12
N SER A 177 -14.79 -14.64 27.12
CA SER A 177 -15.80 -15.30 26.31
C SER A 177 -15.44 -16.77 26.11
N MET A 178 -16.46 -17.63 26.00
CA MET A 178 -16.32 -19.04 25.61
C MET A 178 -16.24 -19.25 24.10
N TYR A 179 -16.58 -18.22 23.31
CA TYR A 179 -16.65 -18.29 21.86
C TYR A 179 -15.82 -17.17 21.23
N GLY A 180 -15.02 -17.51 20.22
CA GLY A 180 -14.20 -16.57 19.47
C GLY A 180 -14.86 -16.04 18.20
N GLY A 181 -14.08 -15.30 17.43
CA GLY A 181 -14.44 -14.78 16.12
C GLY A 181 -14.64 -15.88 15.06
N LYS A 182 -15.53 -15.60 14.10
CA LYS A 182 -15.81 -16.47 12.96
C LYS A 182 -15.13 -15.96 11.71
N ILE A 183 -14.62 -16.86 10.89
CA ILE A 183 -13.95 -16.53 9.62
C ILE A 183 -14.93 -16.65 8.48
N SER A 184 -14.85 -15.70 7.55
CA SER A 184 -15.43 -15.81 6.22
C SER A 184 -14.31 -15.83 5.18
N LEU A 185 -14.11 -16.96 4.50
CA LEU A 185 -13.12 -17.05 3.42
C LEU A 185 -13.44 -16.07 2.29
N LYS A 186 -14.73 -15.92 1.95
CA LYS A 186 -15.17 -14.96 0.94
C LYS A 186 -14.69 -13.55 1.29
N ARG A 187 -15.01 -13.07 2.49
CA ARG A 187 -14.57 -11.75 2.96
C ARG A 187 -13.05 -11.65 2.93
N PHE A 188 -12.36 -12.65 3.47
CA PHE A 188 -10.91 -12.65 3.55
C PHE A 188 -10.26 -12.47 2.17
N PHE A 189 -10.65 -13.27 1.17
CA PHE A 189 -10.08 -13.19 -0.17
C PHE A 189 -10.49 -11.91 -0.90
N ASP A 190 -11.78 -11.57 -0.91
CA ASP A 190 -12.27 -10.38 -1.63
C ASP A 190 -11.61 -9.11 -1.08
N GLU A 191 -11.50 -8.98 0.24
CA GLU A 191 -10.85 -7.84 0.89
C GLU A 191 -9.33 -7.86 0.74
N LEU A 192 -8.68 -9.02 0.78
CA LEU A 192 -7.24 -9.13 0.53
C LEU A 192 -6.88 -8.65 -0.89
N ILE A 193 -7.70 -9.00 -1.88
CA ILE A 193 -7.56 -8.50 -3.25
C ILE A 193 -7.79 -6.99 -3.30
N LEU A 194 -8.83 -6.47 -2.63
CA LEU A 194 -9.11 -5.03 -2.60
C LEU A 194 -7.97 -4.23 -1.94
N GLN A 195 -7.44 -4.69 -0.80
CA GLN A 195 -6.31 -4.07 -0.12
C GLN A 195 -5.05 -4.08 -0.99
N SER A 196 -4.86 -5.11 -1.82
CA SER A 196 -3.72 -5.16 -2.75
C SER A 196 -3.80 -4.13 -3.88
N LYS A 197 -5.02 -3.70 -4.25
CA LYS A 197 -5.26 -2.69 -5.30
C LYS A 197 -5.22 -1.25 -4.77
N THR A 198 -5.34 -1.09 -3.45
CA THR A 198 -5.36 0.21 -2.78
C THR A 198 -3.93 0.69 -2.49
N PHE A 199 -3.72 2.01 -2.55
CA PHE A 199 -2.45 2.78 -2.59
C PHE A 199 -1.16 2.08 -2.12
#